data_AF-A0A329QQI0-F1
#
_entry.id   AF-A0A329QQI0-F1
#
_cell.length_a   1.000
_cell.length_b   1.000
_cell.length_c   1.000
_cell.angle_alpha   90.00
_cell.angle_beta   90.00
_cell.angle_gamma   90.00
#
_symmetry.space_group_name_H-M   'P 1'
#
loop_
_entity.id
_entity.type
_entity.pdbx_description
1 polymer ?
#
loop_
_entity_poly.entity_id
_entity_poly.type
_entity_poly.pdbx_seq_one_letter_code
_entity_poly.pdbx_strand_id
1 'polypeptide(L)'
;MLYIFITWLILILMLILLAQGIQKISKDREGSNFKRWGGWLIGLFVVGSVPLGYALYTELRGGYIGANIGLGLALFFTWGYCALLLCVILIVWGRYWYKSNKSR
;
A
#
# COMPACT_ATOMS: atom_id res chain seq x y z
N MET A 1 18.98 -3.68 4.66
CA MET A 1 18.15 -3.32 5.84
C MET A 1 17.49 -1.94 5.71
N LEU A 2 18.25 -0.85 5.53
CA LEU A 2 17.69 0.51 5.45
C LEU A 2 16.63 0.67 4.33
N TYR A 3 16.85 0.04 3.17
CA TYR A 3 15.87 0.04 2.07
C TYR A 3 14.55 -0.67 2.43
N ILE A 4 14.57 -1.68 3.31
CA ILE A 4 13.37 -2.39 3.77
C ILE A 4 12.53 -1.45 4.65
N PHE A 5 13.18 -0.72 5.56
CA PHE A 5 12.51 0.29 6.39
C PHE A 5 11.92 1.43 5.55
N ILE A 6 12.66 1.92 4.55
CA ILE A 6 12.15 2.92 3.60
C ILE A 6 10.91 2.38 2.88
N THR A 7 10.95 1.12 2.43
CA THR A 7 9.83 0.51 1.70
C THR A 7 8.59 0.36 2.61
N TRP A 8 8.76 0.03 3.89
CA TRP A 8 7.68 0.08 4.88
C TRP A 8 7.09 1.48 5.06
N LEU A 9 7.94 2.51 5.18
CA LEU A 9 7.48 3.90 5.29
C LEU A 9 6.69 4.34 4.06
N ILE A 10 7.16 3.99 2.87
CA ILE A 10 6.47 4.27 1.60
C ILE A 10 5.10 3.59 1.58
N LEU A 11 5.02 2.32 2.00
CA LEU A 11 3.76 1.57 2.03
C LEU A 11 2.76 2.18 3.02
N ILE A 12 3.21 2.60 4.20
CA ILE A 12 2.39 3.33 5.17
C ILE A 12 1.88 4.64 4.56
N LEU A 13 2.76 5.40 3.89
CA LEU A 13 2.41 6.67 3.26
C LEU A 13 1.37 6.49 2.14
N MET A 14 1.53 5.45 1.30
CA MET A 14 0.54 5.08 0.28
C MET A 14 -0.84 4.78 0.89
N LEU A 15 -0.89 4.03 1.99
CA LEU A 15 -2.16 3.73 2.66
C LEU A 15 -2.81 4.96 3.28
N ILE A 16 -2.02 5.88 3.85
CA ILE A 16 -2.53 7.16 4.36
C ILE A 16 -3.14 7.98 3.22
N LEU A 17 -2.47 8.08 2.07
CA LEU A 17 -3.00 8.77 0.90
C LEU A 17 -4.29 8.13 0.39
N LEU A 18 -4.36 6.79 0.34
CA LEU A 18 -5.56 6.07 -0.04
C LEU A 18 -6.72 6.37 0.92
N ALA A 19 -6.44 6.31 2.23
CA ALA A 19 -7.43 6.59 3.27
C ALA A 19 -7.97 8.02 3.18
N GLN A 20 -7.08 9.01 3.00
CA GLN A 20 -7.46 10.41 2.80
C GLN A 20 -8.27 10.62 1.53
N GLY A 21 -7.90 9.95 0.43
CA GLY A 21 -8.63 10.03 -0.84
C GLY A 21 -10.05 9.48 -0.71
N ILE A 22 -10.19 8.32 -0.06
CA ILE A 22 -11.49 7.72 0.24
C ILE A 22 -12.31 8.62 1.18
N GLN A 23 -11.70 9.19 2.23
CA GLN A 23 -12.37 10.13 3.14
C GLN A 23 -12.91 11.35 2.41
N LYS A 24 -12.11 11.96 1.53
CA LYS A 24 -12.50 13.15 0.77
C LYS A 24 -13.66 12.86 -0.18
N ILE A 25 -13.66 11.71 -0.86
CA ILE A 25 -14.77 11.29 -1.72
C ILE A 25 -16.03 10.95 -0.89
N SER A 26 -15.84 10.34 0.29
CA SER A 26 -16.93 9.94 1.16
C SER A 26 -17.59 11.11 1.89
N LYS A 27 -16.87 12.18 2.25
CA LYS A 27 -17.48 13.37 2.86
C LYS A 27 -18.53 14.04 1.96
N ASP A 28 -18.47 13.77 0.67
CA ASP A 28 -19.36 14.27 -0.36
C ASP A 28 -20.50 13.26 -0.71
N ARG A 29 -20.58 12.15 0.05
CA ARG A 29 -21.69 11.18 0.03
C ARG A 29 -22.01 10.79 1.48
N GLU A 30 -23.02 11.42 2.05
CA GLU A 30 -23.60 11.00 3.34
C GLU A 30 -23.88 9.49 3.33
N GLY A 31 -23.09 8.71 4.06
CA GLY A 31 -23.31 7.27 4.12
C GLY A 31 -22.16 6.52 4.76
N SER A 32 -22.45 5.98 5.94
CA SER A 32 -21.81 4.98 6.84
C SER A 32 -20.74 3.99 6.33
N ASN A 33 -20.34 4.00 5.06
CA ASN A 33 -19.41 3.04 4.47
C ASN A 33 -17.95 3.22 4.95
N PHE A 34 -17.57 4.37 5.52
CA PHE A 34 -16.17 4.66 5.88
C PHE A 34 -15.54 3.61 6.83
N LYS A 35 -16.32 3.06 7.77
CA LYS A 35 -15.85 2.03 8.71
C LYS A 35 -15.47 0.71 8.03
N ARG A 36 -16.11 0.39 6.90
CA ARG A 36 -15.83 -0.83 6.11
C ARG A 36 -14.53 -0.72 5.30
N TRP A 37 -14.16 0.49 4.89
CA TRP A 37 -12.88 0.75 4.18
C TRP A 37 -11.66 0.65 5.09
N GLY A 38 -11.81 0.99 6.38
CA GLY A 38 -10.73 0.85 7.37
C GLY A 38 -10.24 -0.59 7.52
N GLY A 39 -11.15 -1.57 7.58
CA GLY A 39 -10.78 -2.99 7.63
C GLY A 39 -10.05 -3.47 6.37
N TRP A 40 -10.42 -2.93 5.21
CA TRP A 40 -9.76 -3.24 3.94
C TRP A 40 -8.34 -2.65 3.87
N LEU A 41 -8.16 -1.41 4.34
CA LEU A 41 -6.84 -0.77 4.45
C LEU A 41 -5.89 -1.56 5.38
N ILE A 42 -6.41 -2.07 6.50
CA ILE A 42 -5.62 -2.89 7.43
C ILE A 42 -5.25 -4.22 6.77
N GLY A 43 -6.18 -4.88 6.08
CA GLY A 43 -5.88 -6.12 5.33
C GLY A 43 -4.81 -5.91 4.26
N LEU A 44 -4.90 -4.81 3.52
CA LEU A 44 -3.91 -4.39 2.54
C LEU A 44 -2.53 -4.15 3.19
N PHE A 45 -2.48 -3.52 4.37
CA PHE A 45 -1.21 -3.37 5.09
C PHE A 45 -0.59 -4.71 5.47
N VAL A 46 -1.39 -5.62 6.03
CA VAL A 46 -0.91 -6.94 6.47
C VAL A 46 -0.34 -7.73 5.29
N VAL A 47 -1.08 -7.82 4.18
CA VAL A 47 -0.65 -8.55 2.97
C VAL A 47 0.63 -7.96 2.38
N GLY A 48 0.75 -6.63 2.34
CA GLY A 48 1.98 -5.97 1.86
C GLY A 48 3.16 -6.10 2.82
N SER A 49 2.92 -6.16 4.13
CA SER A 49 3.99 -6.21 5.14
C SER A 49 4.64 -7.59 5.28
N VAL A 50 3.91 -8.68 5.00
CA VAL A 50 4.38 -10.06 5.16
C VAL A 50 5.62 -10.38 4.29
N PRO A 51 5.63 -10.10 2.97
CA PRO A 51 6.82 -10.31 2.12
C PRO A 51 8.02 -9.46 2.55
N LEU A 52 7.77 -8.22 2.99
CA LEU A 52 8.81 -7.34 3.52
C LEU A 52 9.40 -7.86 4.83
N GLY A 53 8.56 -8.42 5.72
CA GLY A 53 8.99 -9.05 6.95
C GLY A 53 9.84 -10.29 6.69
N TYR A 54 9.47 -11.09 5.67
CA TYR A 54 10.29 -12.21 5.20
C TYR A 54 11.65 -11.73 4.69
N ALA A 55 11.69 -10.67 3.86
CA ALA A 55 12.93 -10.08 3.37
C ALA A 55 13.82 -9.56 4.51
N LEU A 56 13.24 -8.91 5.53
CA LEU A 56 13.97 -8.42 6.71
C LEU A 56 14.54 -9.58 7.53
N TYR A 57 13.75 -10.64 7.72
CA TYR A 57 14.18 -11.83 8.45
C TYR A 57 15.37 -12.51 7.78
N THR A 58 15.33 -12.67 6.45
CA THR A 58 16.44 -13.27 5.70
C THR A 58 17.71 -12.42 5.75
N GLU A 59 17.58 -11.09 5.78
CA GLU A 59 18.73 -10.18 5.84
C GLU A 59 19.34 -10.10 7.25
N LEU A 60 18.52 -10.20 8.31
CA LEU A 60 18.98 -10.23 9.69
C LEU A 60 19.69 -11.54 10.07
N ARG A 61 19.27 -12.67 9.49
CA ARG A 61 19.87 -13.99 9.79
C ARG A 61 21.18 -14.27 9.05
N GLY A 62 21.74 -13.30 8.32
CA GLY A 62 22.97 -13.49 7.55
C GLY A 62 22.85 -14.64 6.53
N GLY A 63 21.63 -14.88 6.03
CA GLY A 63 21.32 -16.01 5.16
C GLY A 63 22.09 -15.88 3.84
N TYR A 64 23.00 -16.82 3.61
CA TYR A 64 23.82 -17.01 2.41
C TYR A 64 23.23 -16.39 1.13
N ILE A 65 24.11 -15.66 0.42
CA ILE A 65 23.95 -15.10 -0.93
C ILE A 65 23.92 -16.24 -1.99
N GLY A 66 23.36 -17.40 -1.65
CA GLY A 66 22.96 -18.40 -2.65
C GLY A 66 21.56 -18.00 -3.10
N ALA A 67 21.43 -17.60 -4.38
CA ALA A 67 20.21 -17.08 -5.01
C ALA A 67 18.92 -17.69 -4.43
N ASN A 68 18.35 -17.03 -3.42
CA ASN A 68 17.18 -17.53 -2.73
C ASN A 68 15.97 -17.07 -3.53
N ILE A 69 15.42 -17.98 -4.36
CA ILE A 69 14.22 -17.73 -5.17
C ILE A 69 13.08 -17.14 -4.30
N GLY A 70 13.00 -17.53 -3.03
CA GLY A 70 12.05 -16.96 -2.07
C GLY A 70 12.24 -15.46 -1.79
N LEU A 71 13.48 -14.97 -1.72
CA LEU A 71 13.77 -13.55 -1.56
C LEU A 71 13.38 -12.77 -2.81
N GLY A 72 13.74 -13.31 -3.99
CA GLY A 72 13.36 -12.73 -5.28
C GLY A 72 11.85 -12.64 -5.43
N LEU A 73 11.12 -13.72 -5.13
CA LEU A 73 9.65 -13.75 -5.16
C LEU A 73 9.03 -12.77 -4.15
N ALA A 74 9.57 -12.66 -2.94
CA ALA A 74 9.09 -11.71 -1.94
C ALA A 74 9.24 -10.25 -2.42
N LEU A 75 10.36 -9.92 -3.06
CA LEU A 75 10.60 -8.61 -3.64
C LEU A 75 9.69 -8.34 -4.85
N PHE A 76 9.56 -9.30 -5.78
CA PHE A 76 8.65 -9.18 -6.92
C PHE A 76 7.20 -8.98 -6.48
N PHE A 77 6.75 -9.73 -5.48
CA PHE A 77 5.41 -9.58 -4.93
C PHE A 77 5.24 -8.19 -4.28
N THR A 78 6.23 -7.73 -3.52
CA THR A 78 6.21 -6.38 -2.91
C THR A 78 6.12 -5.28 -3.98
N TRP A 79 6.91 -5.40 -5.04
CA TRP A 79 6.90 -4.43 -6.14
C TRP A 79 5.58 -4.43 -6.90
N GLY A 80 5.06 -5.60 -7.25
CA GLY A 80 3.75 -5.74 -7.91
C GLY A 80 2.63 -5.19 -7.04
N TYR A 81 2.69 -5.45 -5.73
CA TYR A 81 1.74 -4.93 -4.77
C TYR A 81 1.79 -3.40 -4.65
N CYS A 82 2.98 -2.80 -4.57
CA CYS A 82 3.16 -1.35 -4.60
C CYS A 82 2.65 -0.72 -5.91
N ALA A 83 2.92 -1.34 -7.06
CA ALA A 83 2.42 -0.85 -8.35
C ALA A 83 0.89 -0.86 -8.40
N LEU A 84 0.26 -1.93 -7.90
CA LEU A 84 -1.19 -2.04 -7.82
C LEU A 84 -1.78 -0.98 -6.87
N LEU A 85 -1.20 -0.81 -5.69
CA LEU A 85 -1.61 0.25 -4.74
C LEU A 85 -1.51 1.64 -5.36
N LEU A 86 -0.42 1.95 -6.07
CA LEU A 86 -0.26 3.22 -6.77
C LEU A 86 -1.37 3.45 -7.81
N CYS A 87 -1.71 2.42 -8.61
CA CYS A 87 -2.82 2.51 -9.55
C CYS A 87 -4.15 2.83 -8.85
N VAL A 88 -4.45 2.18 -7.72
CA VAL A 88 -5.68 2.45 -6.96
C VAL A 88 -5.68 3.88 -6.41
N ILE A 89 -4.56 4.36 -5.86
CA ILE A 89 -4.41 5.73 -5.37
C ILE A 89 -4.68 6.73 -6.51
N LEU A 90 -4.09 6.52 -7.69
CA LEU A 90 -4.29 7.38 -8.85
C LEU A 90 -5.76 7.40 -9.30
N ILE A 91 -6.45 6.26 -9.30
CA ILE A 91 -7.87 6.19 -9.66
C ILE A 91 -8.73 6.95 -8.64
N VAL A 92 -8.49 6.76 -7.34
CA VAL A 92 -9.20 7.45 -6.26
C VAL A 92 -8.99 8.96 -6.40
N TRP A 93 -7.74 9.40 -6.52
CA TRP A 93 -7.42 10.82 -6.60
C TRP A 93 -7.88 11.46 -7.91
N GLY A 94 -7.79 10.74 -9.03
CA GLY A 94 -8.30 11.18 -10.32
C GLY A 94 -9.82 11.37 -10.30
N ARG A 95 -10.56 10.45 -9.66
CA ARG A 95 -12.01 10.64 -9.45
C ARG A 95 -12.33 11.82 -8.55
N TYR A 96 -11.57 12.01 -7.47
CA TYR A 96 -11.72 13.17 -6.61
C TYR A 96 -11.52 14.48 -7.39
N TRP A 97 -10.43 14.56 -8.18
CA TRP A 97 -10.14 15.74 -9.00
C TRP A 97 -11.22 15.99 -10.05
N TYR A 98 -11.65 14.96 -10.78
CA TYR A 98 -12.74 15.05 -11.77
C TYR A 98 -14.03 15.59 -11.15
N LYS A 99 -14.42 15.09 -9.97
CA LYS A 99 -15.61 15.56 -9.26
C LYS A 99 -15.44 17.02 -8.79
N SER A 100 -14.27 17.36 -8.24
CA SER A 100 -13.98 18.73 -7.79
C SER A 100 -14.01 19.75 -8.93
N ASN A 101 -13.55 19.37 -10.13
CA ASN A 101 -13.56 20.25 -11.30
C ASN A 101 -14.96 20.42 -11.91
N LYS A 102 -15.84 19.43 -11.77
CA LYS A 102 -17.24 19.47 -12.26
C LYS A 102 -18.18 20.24 -11.32
N SER A 103 -17.78 20.45 -10.07
CA SER A 103 -18.53 21.20 -9.06
C SER A 103 -18.15 22.69 -8.97
N ARG A 104 -17.15 23.13 -9.74
CA ARG A 104 -16.87 24.55 -10.02
C ARG A 104 -17.53 24.95 -11.33
#